data_AF-A0A5M8RVK2-F1
#
_entry.id   AF-A0A5M8RVK2-F1
#
_cell.length_a   1.000
_cell.length_b   1.000
_cell.length_c   1.000
_cell.angle_alpha   90.00
_cell.angle_beta   90.00
_cell.angle_gamma   90.00
#
_symmetry.space_group_name_H-M   'P 1'
#
loop_
_entity.id
_entity.type
_entity.pdbx_description
1 polymer ?
#
loop_
_entity_poly.entity_id
_entity_poly.type
_entity_poly.pdbx_seq_one_letter_code
_entity_poly.pdbx_strand_id
1 'polypeptide(L)'
;MEIKVGQYYAHEYTDSDGSTEVNIIKIIPNKPHTLDSFARTETLYVKDSQVRDMYTTDWVKDSIKREATESEIQLFNKTREKMSDLKSYGELVSSEF
;
A
#
# COMPACT_ATOMS: atom_id res chain seq x y z
N MET A 1 -2.42 16.50 -4.84
CA MET A 1 -3.25 15.45 -5.48
C MET A 1 -4.39 15.12 -4.54
N GLU A 2 -5.61 14.95 -5.04
CA GLU A 2 -6.75 14.56 -4.21
C GLU A 2 -6.81 13.02 -4.07
N ILE A 3 -6.77 12.52 -2.83
CA ILE A 3 -6.81 11.08 -2.54
C ILE A 3 -8.27 10.61 -2.43
N LYS A 4 -8.65 9.65 -3.27
CA LYS A 4 -10.04 9.17 -3.40
C LYS A 4 -10.18 7.70 -3.04
N VAL A 5 -11.24 7.38 -2.30
CA VAL A 5 -11.59 5.99 -1.97
C VAL A 5 -11.83 5.19 -3.26
N GLY A 6 -11.30 3.97 -3.30
CA GLY A 6 -11.40 3.06 -4.44
C GLY A 6 -10.32 3.28 -5.52
N GLN A 7 -9.55 4.37 -5.45
CA GLN A 7 -8.45 4.64 -6.38
C GLN A 7 -7.14 4.00 -5.90
N TYR A 8 -6.22 3.84 -6.85
CA TYR A 8 -4.91 3.26 -6.66
C TYR A 8 -3.81 4.30 -6.85
N TYR A 9 -2.85 4.28 -5.95
CA TYR A 9 -1.72 5.20 -5.92
C TYR A 9 -0.43 4.44 -5.68
N ALA A 10 0.70 5.12 -5.81
CA ALA A 10 1.99 4.56 -5.51
C ALA A 10 2.88 5.52 -4.72
N HIS A 11 3.70 4.93 -3.87
CA HIS A 11 4.83 5.58 -3.23
C HIS A 11 6.10 4.78 -3.52
N GLU A 12 7.07 5.44 -4.13
CA GLU A 12 8.38 4.87 -4.43
C GLU A 12 9.46 5.45 -3.53
N TYR A 13 10.37 4.59 -3.12
CA TYR A 13 11.58 4.93 -2.39
C TYR A 13 12.74 4.12 -2.94
N THR A 14 13.88 4.76 -3.19
CA THR A 14 15.12 4.09 -3.53
C THR A 14 16.07 4.29 -2.36
N ASP A 15 16.56 3.19 -1.79
CA ASP A 15 17.50 3.23 -0.68
C ASP A 15 18.93 3.61 -1.15
N SER A 16 19.84 3.85 -0.19
CA SER A 16 21.23 4.21 -0.50
C SER A 16 22.01 3.13 -1.22
N ASP A 17 21.55 1.88 -1.14
CA ASP A 17 22.16 0.72 -1.76
C ASP A 17 21.61 0.48 -3.19
N GLY A 18 20.67 1.33 -3.64
CA GLY A 18 20.06 1.30 -4.96
C GLY A 18 18.85 0.37 -5.08
N SER A 19 18.42 -0.25 -3.98
CA SER A 19 17.21 -1.09 -3.99
C SER A 19 15.98 -0.21 -4.15
N THR A 20 15.05 -0.65 -4.99
CA THR A 20 13.82 0.11 -5.24
C THR A 20 12.64 -0.55 -4.56
N GLU A 21 11.96 0.25 -3.74
CA GLU A 21 10.76 -0.12 -3.03
C GLU A 21 9.56 0.63 -3.60
N VAL A 22 8.51 -0.12 -3.92
CA VAL A 22 7.24 0.43 -4.42
C VAL A 22 6.12 -0.07 -3.53
N ASN A 23 5.42 0.87 -2.90
CA ASN A 23 4.16 0.61 -2.24
C ASN A 23 3.03 0.95 -3.20
N ILE A 24 2.30 -0.06 -3.65
CA ILE A 24 1.09 0.10 -4.46
C ILE A 24 -0.10 0.13 -3.50
N ILE A 25 -0.82 1.25 -3.49
CA ILE A 25 -1.71 1.63 -2.41
C ILE A 25 -3.14 1.76 -2.95
N LYS A 26 -4.05 0.92 -2.47
CA LYS A 26 -5.49 1.06 -2.72
C LYS A 26 -6.15 1.75 -1.54
N ILE A 27 -6.84 2.87 -1.80
CA ILE A 27 -7.57 3.57 -0.75
C ILE A 27 -8.89 2.84 -0.46
N ILE A 28 -9.13 2.55 0.80
CA ILE A 28 -10.36 1.89 1.27
C ILE A 28 -11.14 2.83 2.20
N PRO A 29 -12.45 2.57 2.43
CA PRO A 29 -13.24 3.40 3.32
C PRO A 29 -12.62 3.51 4.72
N ASN A 30 -12.53 4.74 5.21
CA ASN A 30 -12.04 5.03 6.56
C ASN A 30 -12.96 4.41 7.62
N LYS A 31 -12.40 4.17 8.81
CA LYS A 31 -13.18 3.84 10.01
C LYS A 31 -13.69 5.13 10.64
N PRO A 32 -14.71 5.06 11.52
CA PRO A 32 -15.06 6.19 12.36
C PRO A 32 -13.82 6.73 13.08
N HIS A 33 -13.71 8.04 13.20
CA HIS A 33 -12.62 8.75 13.90
C HIS A 33 -11.21 8.67 13.25
N THR A 34 -11.08 8.16 12.01
CA THR A 34 -9.83 8.36 11.26
C THR A 34 -9.65 9.84 10.94
N LEU A 35 -8.50 10.41 11.30
CA LEU A 35 -8.16 11.80 11.01
C LEU A 35 -8.06 12.04 9.50
N ASP A 36 -8.51 13.20 9.03
CA ASP A 36 -8.56 13.53 7.60
C ASP A 36 -7.20 13.56 6.91
N SER A 37 -6.11 13.74 7.66
CA SER A 37 -4.74 13.67 7.14
C SER A 37 -4.30 12.26 6.77
N PHE A 38 -5.04 11.24 7.21
CA PHE A 38 -4.75 9.84 6.95
C PHE A 38 -5.78 9.23 5.99
N ALA A 39 -5.31 8.26 5.21
CA ALA A 39 -6.14 7.41 4.40
C ALA A 39 -5.91 5.97 4.83
N ARG A 40 -6.99 5.23 5.08
CA ARG A 40 -6.92 3.79 5.28
C ARG A 40 -6.68 3.09 3.95
N THR A 41 -5.80 2.11 3.92
CA THR A 41 -5.35 1.47 2.68
C THR A 41 -5.20 -0.04 2.79
N GLU A 42 -5.29 -0.70 1.64
CA GLU A 42 -4.60 -1.97 1.38
C GLU A 42 -3.32 -1.62 0.60
N THR A 43 -2.17 -2.08 1.06
CA THR A 43 -0.85 -1.80 0.47
C THR A 43 -0.20 -3.10 0.03
N LEU A 44 0.26 -3.14 -1.22
CA LEU A 44 1.16 -4.17 -1.75
C LEU A 44 2.58 -3.61 -1.74
N TYR A 45 3.46 -4.25 -0.97
CA TYR A 45 4.87 -3.89 -0.87
C TYR A 45 5.69 -4.73 -1.86
N VAL A 46 6.38 -4.04 -2.76
CA VAL A 46 7.25 -4.61 -3.77
C VAL A 46 8.66 -4.09 -3.54
N LYS A 47 9.65 -4.98 -3.46
CA LYS A 47 11.07 -4.62 -3.39
C LYS A 47 11.84 -5.36 -4.48
N ASP A 48 12.58 -4.61 -5.28
CA ASP A 48 13.37 -5.12 -6.41
C ASP A 48 12.53 -5.98 -7.38
N SER A 49 11.36 -5.46 -7.75
CA SER A 49 10.36 -6.13 -8.61
C SER A 49 9.78 -7.43 -8.04
N GLN A 50 10.01 -7.74 -6.77
CA GLN A 50 9.44 -8.90 -6.10
C GLN A 50 8.38 -8.46 -5.09
N VAL A 51 7.21 -9.07 -5.16
CA VAL A 51 6.17 -8.92 -4.13
C VAL A 51 6.71 -9.50 -2.83
N ARG A 52 6.75 -8.67 -1.79
CA ARG A 52 7.17 -9.06 -0.45
C ARG A 52 5.95 -9.36 0.39
N ASP A 53 5.05 -8.39 0.52
CA ASP A 53 3.91 -8.49 1.41
C ASP A 53 2.71 -7.70 0.91
N MET A 54 1.55 -8.04 1.46
CA MET A 54 0.33 -7.28 1.30
C MET A 54 -0.37 -7.13 2.64
N TYR A 55 -0.78 -5.92 2.99
CA TYR A 55 -1.32 -5.61 4.31
C TYR A 55 -2.27 -4.42 4.29
N THR A 56 -2.98 -4.24 5.41
CA THR A 56 -3.70 -3.00 5.68
C THR A 56 -2.85 -2.04 6.50
N THR A 57 -2.88 -0.76 6.16
CA THR A 57 -2.21 0.31 6.93
C THR A 57 -2.87 1.66 6.69
N ASP A 58 -2.59 2.62 7.56
CA ASP A 58 -2.99 4.01 7.39
C ASP A 58 -1.82 4.82 6.84
N TRP A 59 -2.01 5.45 5.68
CA TRP A 59 -1.02 6.33 5.07
C TRP A 59 -1.33 7.79 5.36
N VAL A 60 -0.30 8.58 5.63
CA VAL A 60 -0.40 10.04 5.53
C VAL A 60 -0.64 10.39 4.07
N LYS A 61 -1.73 11.09 3.76
CA LYS A 61 -2.13 11.40 2.38
C LYS A 61 -1.03 12.14 1.60
N ASP A 62 -0.33 13.04 2.28
CA ASP A 62 0.76 13.84 1.68
C ASP A 62 1.99 13.01 1.30
N SER A 63 2.14 11.81 1.86
CA SER A 63 3.22 10.89 1.48
C SER A 63 2.94 10.16 0.18
N ILE A 64 1.70 10.14 -0.32
CA ILE A 64 1.32 9.46 -1.56
C ILE A 64 1.74 10.31 -2.76
N LYS A 65 2.68 9.81 -3.56
CA LYS A 65 3.41 10.62 -4.55
C LYS A 65 2.71 10.72 -5.91
N ARG A 66 2.09 9.63 -6.38
CA ARG A 66 1.48 9.56 -7.72
C ARG A 66 0.34 8.55 -7.80
N GLU A 67 -0.42 8.60 -8.88
CA GLU A 67 -1.34 7.52 -9.27
C GLU A 67 -0.56 6.25 -9.63
N ALA A 68 -1.15 5.09 -9.34
CA ALA A 68 -0.59 3.81 -9.74
C ALA A 68 -0.77 3.63 -11.26
N THR A 69 0.22 3.00 -11.89
CA THR A 69 0.14 2.58 -13.29
C THR A 69 -0.80 1.38 -13.45
N GLU A 70 -1.31 1.18 -14.66
CA GLU A 70 -2.17 0.04 -14.97
C GLU A 70 -1.52 -1.31 -14.62
N SER A 71 -0.21 -1.47 -14.89
CA SER A 71 0.54 -2.68 -14.54
C SER A 71 0.64 -2.90 -13.03
N GLU A 72 0.78 -1.84 -12.24
CA GLU A 72 0.81 -1.93 -10.77
C GLU A 72 -0.57 -2.33 -10.22
N ILE A 73 -1.64 -1.76 -10.79
CA ILE A 73 -3.01 -2.10 -10.43
C ILE A 73 -3.32 -3.58 -10.73
N GLN A 74 -2.89 -4.07 -11.90
CA GLN A 74 -3.05 -5.47 -12.28
C GLN A 74 -2.28 -6.41 -11.34
N LEU A 75 -1.03 -6.06 -10.98
CA LEU A 75 -0.23 -6.82 -10.03
C LEU A 75 -0.89 -6.85 -8.63
N PHE A 76 -1.41 -5.71 -8.19
CA PHE A 76 -2.13 -5.58 -6.94
C PHE A 76 -3.34 -6.51 -6.89
N ASN A 77 -4.23 -6.42 -7.89
CA ASN A 77 -5.47 -7.20 -7.92
C ASN A 77 -5.18 -8.71 -7.96
N LYS A 78 -4.24 -9.14 -8.81
CA LYS A 78 -3.83 -10.55 -8.90
C LYS A 78 -3.25 -11.09 -7.59
N THR A 79 -2.59 -10.24 -6.80
CA THR A 79 -2.07 -10.61 -5.49
C THR A 79 -3.19 -10.67 -4.46
N ARG A 80 -4.08 -9.66 -4.45
CA ARG A 80 -5.21 -9.56 -3.52
C ARG A 80 -6.18 -10.72 -3.62
N GLU A 81 -6.45 -11.19 -4.84
CA GLU A 81 -7.37 -12.32 -5.12
C GLU A 81 -6.93 -13.63 -4.46
N LYS A 82 -5.63 -13.79 -4.17
CA LYS A 82 -5.07 -14.99 -3.54
C LYS A 82 -5.16 -14.97 -2.02
N MET A 83 -5.66 -13.88 -1.44
CA MET A 83 -5.65 -13.65 0.00
C MET A 83 -7.09 -13.56 0.50
N SER A 84 -7.43 -14.38 1.51
CA SER A 84 -8.74 -14.30 2.17
C SER A 84 -8.82 -13.05 3.04
N ASP A 85 -7.89 -12.94 3.99
CA ASP A 85 -7.79 -11.84 4.95
C ASP A 85 -6.41 -11.20 4.91
N LEU A 86 -6.36 -9.89 5.14
CA LEU A 86 -5.12 -9.12 5.25
C LEU A 86 -4.84 -8.79 6.70
N LYS A 87 -3.64 -9.13 7.16
CA LYS A 87 -3.08 -8.59 8.40
C LYS A 87 -2.86 -7.08 8.26
N SER A 88 -2.91 -6.37 9.38
CA SER A 88 -2.37 -5.02 9.46
C SER A 88 -0.84 -5.04 9.43
N TYR A 89 -0.22 -3.93 9.06
CA TYR A 89 1.25 -3.81 9.08
C TYR A 89 1.84 -4.15 10.46
N GLY A 90 1.20 -3.70 11.54
CA GLY A 90 1.64 -4.02 12.91
C GLY A 90 1.56 -5.52 13.23
N GLU A 91 0.56 -6.23 12.74
CA GLU A 91 0.43 -7.68 12.89
C GLU A 91 1.45 -8.47 12.04
N LEU A 92 1.85 -7.93 10.88
CA LEU A 92 2.93 -8.53 10.09
C LEU A 92 4.25 -8.43 10.83
N VAL A 93 4.66 -7.23 11.20
CA VAL A 93 5.97 -6.98 11.84
C VAL A 93 6.09 -7.71 13.18
N SER A 94 5.00 -7.82 13.95
CA SER A 94 5.02 -8.57 15.22
C SER A 94 5.07 -10.09 15.07
N SER A 95 4.73 -10.64 13.91
CA SER A 95 4.77 -12.09 13.66
C SER A 95 6.13 -12.62 13.18
N GLU A 96 7.09 -11.73 12.93
CA GLU A 96 8.45 -12.07 12.51
C GLU A 96 9.47 -12.09 13.66
N PHE A 97 9.02 -11.87 14.91
CA PHE A 97 9.80 -11.97 16.15
C PHE A 97 9.31 -13.13 17.02
#